data_AF-A0A497PK40-F1
#
_entry.id   AF-A0A497PK40-F1
#
_cell.length_a   1.000
_cell.length_b   1.000
_cell.length_c   1.000
_cell.angle_alpha   90.00
_cell.angle_beta   90.00
_cell.angle_gamma   90.00
#
_symmetry.space_group_name_H-M   'P 1'
#
loop_
_entity.id
_entity.type
_entity.pdbx_description
1 polymer ?
#
loop_
_entity_poly.entity_id
_entity_poly.type
_entity_poly.pdbx_seq_one_letter_code
_entity_poly.pdbx_strand_id
1 'polypeptide(L)'
;LTEKRREEAKRSVKPVIIKIEKGEVIFKKGTTIGDKEIELLKKYGLLFTFKDIPKILYSLIIAFLLSLLFFIFVRSNVKISHKEIYFLVIILTLALVAGKFVPNPYLIPLPFFAMLSFLFFNFSASTLFILTAYFFYALFFPEHITFLTLFLLVSLFLSMQVKRIKNMGDFLKIGLAIGIISSIFFILFSILMKNTDGIILNSLILFLNGTFSSIVLAGLVPHIERILSISTPLGLVELLNINNPLLNEFILKAPGSYQHSINVSTLAQMAADAIGENALLAKVGAYYHDIGKMLRPQFFIENQSTGFNPHDSISPSLSALIIISHVKDGVEIAKKHKLPKEVIDIIAEHHGTTLVTYFYRKAKELDPNVQKDTFRYPGPLPSSKVSGIIMLADSIEATARSEKLEKKEDFVDLVESVIKTKIEDGQLENSDLSFKDINKIKEAFVKVLMSVYHERISYNEKGGDFREKGKDTSKEG
;
A
#
# COMPACT_ATOMS: atom_id res chain seq x y z
N LEU A 1 45.30 -56.97 27.79
CA LEU A 1 46.43 -56.48 26.96
C LEU A 1 45.92 -56.00 25.58
N THR A 2 44.80 -55.26 25.56
CA THR A 2 43.85 -55.44 24.44
C THR A 2 43.34 -54.15 23.79
N GLU A 3 43.41 -53.00 24.46
CA GLU A 3 42.96 -51.72 23.88
C GLU A 3 44.13 -50.83 23.42
N LYS A 4 45.16 -50.71 24.25
CA LYS A 4 46.38 -49.93 23.93
C LYS A 4 47.09 -50.46 22.68
N ARG A 5 47.19 -51.79 22.55
CA ARG A 5 47.72 -52.46 21.35
C ARG A 5 46.82 -52.31 20.11
N ARG A 6 45.49 -52.19 20.28
CA ARG A 6 44.56 -51.92 19.17
C ARG A 6 44.70 -50.49 18.65
N GLU A 7 44.89 -49.52 19.55
CA GLU A 7 45.15 -48.12 19.19
C GLU A 7 46.53 -47.94 18.55
N GLU A 8 47.56 -48.60 19.07
CA GLU A 8 48.89 -48.63 18.44
C GLU A 8 48.86 -49.29 17.06
N ALA A 9 48.14 -50.41 16.91
CA ALA A 9 47.93 -51.05 15.61
C ALA A 9 47.18 -50.11 14.63
N LYS A 10 46.12 -49.43 15.08
CA LYS A 10 45.41 -48.42 14.26
C LYS A 10 46.33 -47.29 13.79
N ARG A 11 47.21 -46.80 14.66
CA ARG A 11 48.19 -45.74 14.32
C ARG A 11 49.30 -46.23 13.39
N SER A 12 49.62 -47.52 13.42
CA SER A 12 50.63 -48.13 12.54
C SER A 12 50.12 -48.38 11.11
N VAL A 13 48.79 -48.37 10.89
CA VAL A 13 48.21 -48.47 9.55
C VAL A 13 48.29 -47.10 8.88
N LYS A 14 49.03 -47.02 7.77
CA LYS A 14 49.08 -45.80 6.95
C LYS A 14 47.67 -45.43 6.52
N PRO A 15 47.23 -44.17 6.70
CA PRO A 15 45.90 -43.76 6.30
C PRO A 15 45.71 -44.01 4.79
N VAL A 16 44.62 -44.70 4.44
CA VAL A 16 44.22 -44.88 3.05
C VAL A 16 43.73 -43.52 2.55
N ILE A 17 44.58 -42.83 1.79
CA ILE A 17 44.23 -41.56 1.15
C ILE A 17 43.42 -41.90 -0.10
N ILE A 18 42.11 -41.80 0.00
CA ILE A 18 41.23 -41.84 -1.17
C ILE A 18 41.24 -40.43 -1.76
N LYS A 19 41.93 -40.26 -2.89
CA LYS A 19 41.95 -39.02 -3.64
C LYS A 19 40.74 -39.04 -4.58
N ILE A 20 39.75 -38.20 -4.30
CA ILE A 20 38.55 -38.05 -5.12
C ILE A 20 38.71 -36.74 -5.90
N GLU A 21 38.65 -36.80 -7.22
CA GLU A 21 38.76 -35.60 -8.05
C GLU A 21 37.39 -34.94 -8.29
N LYS A 22 37.38 -33.61 -8.44
CA LYS A 22 36.13 -32.84 -8.62
C LYS A 22 35.43 -33.31 -9.91
N GLY A 23 34.24 -33.90 -9.79
CA GLY A 23 33.47 -34.44 -10.92
C GLY A 23 33.46 -35.97 -11.01
N GLU A 24 34.21 -36.67 -10.16
CA GLU A 24 34.21 -38.13 -10.10
C GLU A 24 32.89 -38.67 -9.53
N VAL A 25 32.25 -39.60 -10.25
CA VAL A 25 31.00 -40.22 -9.82
C VAL A 25 31.31 -41.22 -8.71
N ILE A 26 31.04 -40.83 -7.46
CA ILE A 26 31.28 -41.67 -6.27
C ILE A 26 30.30 -42.85 -6.23
N PHE A 27 29.02 -42.62 -6.56
CA PHE A 27 27.98 -43.66 -6.60
C PHE A 27 27.04 -43.47 -7.80
N LYS A 28 26.65 -44.57 -8.46
CA LYS A 28 25.60 -44.58 -9.47
C LYS A 28 24.28 -45.07 -8.87
N LYS A 29 23.16 -44.47 -9.25
CA LYS A 29 21.82 -44.91 -8.81
C LYS A 29 21.63 -46.41 -9.08
N GLY A 30 21.31 -47.18 -8.04
CA GLY A 30 21.15 -48.65 -8.11
C GLY A 30 22.37 -49.46 -7.66
N THR A 31 23.48 -48.84 -7.28
CA THR A 31 24.60 -49.56 -6.65
C THR A 31 24.31 -49.89 -5.19
N THR A 32 24.56 -51.14 -4.78
CA THR A 32 24.58 -51.56 -3.37
C THR A 32 25.81 -50.97 -2.68
N ILE A 33 25.56 -50.21 -1.62
CA ILE A 33 26.57 -49.45 -0.88
C ILE A 33 27.02 -50.28 0.34
N GLY A 34 28.32 -50.42 0.57
CA GLY A 34 28.90 -51.10 1.73
C GLY A 34 29.20 -50.16 2.90
N ASP A 35 29.74 -50.72 4.00
CA ASP A 35 30.00 -49.97 5.24
C ASP A 35 31.03 -48.84 5.08
N LYS A 36 32.05 -49.04 4.22
CA LYS A 36 33.11 -48.04 3.95
C LYS A 36 32.56 -46.84 3.19
N GLU A 37 31.66 -47.10 2.26
CA GLU A 37 30.99 -46.09 1.45
C GLU A 37 29.98 -45.29 2.29
N ILE A 38 29.29 -45.94 3.23
CA ILE A 38 28.44 -45.26 4.23
C ILE A 38 29.30 -44.36 5.13
N GLU A 39 30.48 -44.82 5.55
CA GLU A 39 31.39 -44.02 6.37
C GLU A 39 31.93 -42.79 5.60
N LEU A 40 32.22 -42.96 4.31
CA LEU A 40 32.56 -41.86 3.40
C LEU A 40 31.42 -40.84 3.32
N LEU A 41 30.19 -41.30 3.04
CA LEU A 41 29.01 -40.44 2.95
C LEU A 41 28.70 -39.71 4.27
N LYS A 42 28.90 -40.37 5.42
CA LYS A 42 28.79 -39.74 6.76
C LYS A 42 29.86 -38.69 6.97
N LYS A 43 31.11 -38.96 6.56
CA LYS A 43 32.24 -38.03 6.71
C LYS A 43 32.06 -36.75 5.88
N TYR A 44 31.44 -36.86 4.71
CA TYR A 44 31.11 -35.72 3.83
C TYR A 44 29.73 -35.08 4.12
N GLY A 45 29.01 -35.54 5.15
CA GLY A 45 27.72 -34.94 5.55
C GLY A 45 26.58 -35.17 4.55
N LEU A 46 26.69 -36.17 3.67
CA LEU A 46 25.74 -36.44 2.59
C LEU A 46 24.59 -37.38 3.01
N LEU A 47 24.65 -37.94 4.21
CA LEU A 47 23.58 -38.76 4.80
C LEU A 47 22.91 -37.99 5.94
N PHE A 48 21.59 -37.88 5.88
CA PHE A 48 20.78 -37.44 7.00
C PHE A 48 20.90 -38.45 8.15
N THR A 49 21.42 -38.03 9.29
CA THR A 49 21.57 -38.89 10.47
C THR A 49 20.75 -38.35 11.64
N PHE A 50 20.42 -39.21 12.61
CA PHE A 50 19.78 -38.79 13.87
C PHE A 50 20.61 -37.74 14.65
N LYS A 51 21.91 -37.59 14.34
CA LYS A 51 22.77 -36.53 14.89
C LYS A 51 22.51 -35.13 14.29
N ASP A 52 21.77 -35.05 13.18
CA ASP A 52 21.36 -33.80 12.56
C ASP A 52 20.05 -33.25 13.13
N ILE A 53 19.27 -34.09 13.84
CA ILE A 53 18.04 -33.66 14.52
C ILE A 53 18.32 -32.59 15.58
N PRO A 54 19.31 -32.74 16.49
CA PRO A 54 19.67 -31.67 17.43
C PRO A 54 20.12 -30.38 16.74
N LYS A 55 20.85 -30.48 15.62
CA LYS A 55 21.23 -29.29 14.83
C LYS A 55 20.00 -28.60 14.26
N ILE A 56 19.07 -29.34 13.66
CA ILE A 56 17.81 -28.81 13.14
C ILE A 56 16.99 -28.17 14.27
N LEU A 57 16.87 -28.83 15.42
CA LEU A 57 16.13 -28.32 16.56
C LEU A 57 16.77 -27.05 17.14
N TYR A 58 18.09 -27.04 17.33
CA TYR A 58 18.87 -25.86 17.76
C TYR A 58 18.67 -24.69 16.81
N SER A 59 18.67 -24.99 15.52
CA SER A 59 18.55 -24.00 14.47
C SER A 59 17.12 -23.43 14.35
N LEU A 60 16.09 -24.24 14.61
CA LEU A 60 14.70 -23.81 14.78
C LEU A 60 14.50 -22.97 16.06
N ILE A 61 15.21 -23.31 17.14
CA ILE A 61 15.18 -22.54 18.38
C ILE A 61 15.84 -21.17 18.19
N ILE A 62 16.99 -21.11 17.52
CA ILE A 62 17.61 -19.82 17.15
C ILE A 62 16.66 -19.04 16.24
N ALA A 63 16.08 -19.69 15.21
CA ALA A 63 15.04 -19.12 14.31
C ALA A 63 13.92 -18.45 15.09
N PHE A 64 13.38 -19.18 16.06
CA PHE A 64 12.34 -18.68 16.92
C PHE A 64 12.82 -17.51 17.79
N LEU A 65 14.00 -17.62 18.43
CA LEU A 65 14.53 -16.59 19.33
C LEU A 65 14.84 -15.27 18.62
N LEU A 66 15.48 -15.30 17.45
CA LEU A 66 15.73 -14.08 16.69
C LEU A 66 14.45 -13.53 16.06
N SER A 67 13.49 -14.39 15.67
CA SER A 67 12.16 -13.94 15.25
C SER A 67 11.38 -13.29 16.40
N LEU A 68 11.57 -13.77 17.63
CA LEU A 68 11.00 -13.19 18.84
C LEU A 68 11.69 -11.87 19.22
N LEU A 69 13.01 -11.77 19.07
CA LEU A 69 13.75 -10.52 19.25
C LEU A 69 13.37 -9.48 18.18
N PHE A 70 13.22 -9.91 16.93
CA PHE A 70 12.64 -9.13 15.83
C PHE A 70 11.26 -8.60 16.24
N PHE A 71 10.39 -9.47 16.73
CA PHE A 71 9.04 -9.13 17.19
C PHE A 71 9.05 -8.06 18.29
N ILE A 72 9.87 -8.24 19.32
CA ILE A 72 9.97 -7.32 20.46
C ILE A 72 10.46 -5.95 20.00
N PHE A 73 11.53 -5.91 19.20
CA PHE A 73 12.14 -4.65 18.74
C PHE A 73 11.23 -3.88 17.78
N VAL A 74 10.55 -4.59 16.87
CA VAL A 74 9.62 -3.96 15.94
C VAL A 74 8.40 -3.44 16.68
N ARG A 75 7.83 -4.21 17.61
CA ARG A 75 6.69 -3.77 18.42
C ARG A 75 7.01 -2.54 19.28
N SER A 76 8.22 -2.45 19.83
CA SER A 76 8.60 -1.34 20.70
C SER A 76 8.84 -0.03 19.94
N ASN A 77 9.28 -0.10 18.69
CA ASN A 77 9.72 1.07 17.92
C ASN A 77 8.82 1.39 16.72
N VAL A 78 7.90 0.51 16.36
CA VAL A 78 7.09 0.62 15.15
C VAL A 78 5.65 0.20 15.41
N LYS A 79 4.69 1.05 15.01
CA LYS A 79 3.26 0.71 14.98
C LYS A 79 2.99 -0.27 13.83
N ILE A 80 3.09 -1.57 14.11
CA ILE A 80 2.81 -2.67 13.19
C ILE A 80 1.70 -3.54 13.78
N SER A 81 0.75 -3.97 12.94
CA SER A 81 -0.33 -4.85 13.39
C SER A 81 0.14 -6.28 13.66
N HIS A 82 -0.62 -7.02 14.48
CA HIS A 82 -0.32 -8.44 14.73
C HIS A 82 -0.34 -9.26 13.43
N LYS A 83 -1.22 -8.93 12.48
CA LYS A 83 -1.33 -9.61 11.18
C LYS A 83 -0.06 -9.44 10.35
N GLU A 84 0.44 -8.20 10.30
CA GLU A 84 1.67 -7.83 9.60
C GLU A 84 2.89 -8.62 10.12
N ILE A 85 2.99 -8.74 11.45
CA ILE A 85 4.04 -9.53 12.11
C ILE A 85 3.92 -11.01 11.74
N TYR A 86 2.73 -11.61 11.85
CA TYR A 86 2.55 -13.03 11.50
C TYR A 86 2.90 -13.28 10.03
N PHE A 87 2.54 -12.35 9.15
CA PHE A 87 2.89 -12.44 7.74
C PHE A 87 4.40 -12.41 7.51
N LEU A 88 5.13 -11.50 8.17
CA LEU A 88 6.60 -11.47 8.12
C LEU A 88 7.23 -12.77 8.61
N VAL A 89 6.74 -13.34 9.71
CA VAL A 89 7.23 -14.63 10.23
C VAL A 89 6.96 -15.77 9.24
N ILE A 90 5.79 -15.80 8.61
CA ILE A 90 5.45 -16.79 7.57
C ILE A 90 6.39 -16.65 6.38
N ILE A 91 6.62 -15.42 5.88
CA ILE A 91 7.53 -15.17 4.76
C ILE A 91 8.95 -15.62 5.11
N LEU A 92 9.45 -15.26 6.30
CA LEU A 92 10.77 -15.66 6.76
C LEU A 92 10.89 -17.19 6.75
N THR A 93 9.89 -17.88 7.30
CA THR A 93 9.85 -19.34 7.36
C THR A 93 9.85 -19.96 5.96
N LEU A 94 9.02 -19.44 5.03
CA LEU A 94 8.97 -19.93 3.65
C LEU A 94 10.30 -19.73 2.91
N ALA A 95 10.94 -18.57 3.09
CA ALA A 95 12.25 -18.30 2.50
C ALA A 95 13.33 -19.28 3.02
N LEU A 96 13.30 -19.59 4.32
CA LEU A 96 14.23 -20.56 4.93
C LEU A 96 13.99 -21.99 4.47
N VAL A 97 12.72 -22.40 4.38
CA VAL A 97 12.35 -23.72 3.85
C VAL A 97 12.81 -23.86 2.40
N ALA A 98 12.59 -22.84 1.57
CA ALA A 98 13.06 -22.83 0.19
C ALA A 98 14.59 -23.02 0.09
N GLY A 99 15.36 -22.34 0.96
CA GLY A 99 16.81 -22.49 1.03
C GLY A 99 17.31 -23.92 1.24
N LYS A 100 16.57 -24.73 2.00
CA LYS A 100 16.95 -26.12 2.29
C LYS A 100 16.67 -27.08 1.14
N PHE A 101 15.59 -26.86 0.39
CA PHE A 101 15.11 -27.81 -0.62
C PHE A 101 15.50 -27.44 -2.05
N VAL A 102 15.97 -26.22 -2.30
CA VAL A 102 16.39 -25.75 -3.62
C VAL A 102 17.89 -26.02 -3.83
N PRO A 103 18.30 -26.90 -4.76
CA PRO A 103 19.71 -27.27 -4.94
C PRO A 103 20.61 -26.12 -5.44
N ASN A 104 20.02 -25.17 -6.18
CA ASN A 104 20.73 -23.98 -6.66
C ASN A 104 20.20 -22.75 -5.93
N PRO A 105 20.98 -22.11 -5.03
CA PRO A 105 20.51 -20.97 -4.25
C PRO A 105 20.04 -19.80 -5.12
N TYR A 106 20.61 -19.62 -6.32
CA TYR A 106 20.23 -18.54 -7.25
C TYR A 106 18.80 -18.66 -7.80
N LEU A 107 18.14 -19.81 -7.65
CA LEU A 107 16.72 -20.00 -8.02
C LEU A 107 15.75 -19.49 -6.94
N ILE A 108 16.21 -19.24 -5.72
CA ILE A 108 15.34 -18.75 -4.64
C ILE A 108 14.93 -17.31 -4.99
N PRO A 109 13.64 -16.96 -4.99
CA PRO A 109 13.16 -15.65 -5.38
C PRO A 109 13.36 -14.62 -4.26
N LEU A 110 14.61 -14.33 -3.90
CA LEU A 110 14.92 -13.35 -2.86
C LEU A 110 14.46 -11.91 -3.21
N PRO A 111 14.56 -11.43 -4.46
CA PRO A 111 13.95 -10.18 -4.87
C PRO A 111 12.47 -10.11 -4.52
N PHE A 112 11.73 -11.20 -4.70
CA PHE A 112 10.31 -11.26 -4.33
C PHE A 112 10.10 -10.97 -2.84
N PHE A 113 10.86 -11.62 -1.96
CA PHE A 113 10.73 -11.42 -0.52
C PHE A 113 11.14 -10.01 -0.07
N ALA A 114 12.22 -9.47 -0.64
CA ALA A 114 12.65 -8.10 -0.36
C ALA A 114 11.60 -7.08 -0.85
N MET A 115 11.10 -7.22 -2.08
CA MET A 115 10.06 -6.36 -2.65
C MET A 115 8.78 -6.44 -1.83
N LEU A 116 8.36 -7.65 -1.47
CA LEU A 116 7.18 -7.89 -0.64
C LEU A 116 7.32 -7.19 0.71
N SER A 117 8.50 -7.25 1.33
CA SER A 117 8.72 -6.58 2.62
C SER A 117 8.58 -5.06 2.52
N PHE A 118 9.31 -4.43 1.60
CA PHE A 118 9.30 -2.98 1.46
C PHE A 118 7.98 -2.40 0.92
N LEU A 119 7.18 -3.21 0.22
CA LEU A 119 5.90 -2.76 -0.32
C LEU A 119 4.81 -2.68 0.76
N PHE A 120 4.80 -3.61 1.71
CA PHE A 120 3.75 -3.72 2.72
C PHE A 120 4.16 -3.21 4.10
N PHE A 121 5.46 -3.10 4.37
CA PHE A 121 5.98 -2.68 5.66
C PHE A 121 6.86 -1.44 5.51
N ASN A 122 6.96 -0.70 6.61
CA ASN A 122 7.83 0.47 6.62
C ASN A 122 9.31 0.09 6.51
N PHE A 123 10.15 1.10 6.28
CA PHE A 123 11.58 0.92 6.07
C PHE A 123 12.26 0.19 7.23
N SER A 124 11.95 0.56 8.48
CA SER A 124 12.57 -0.02 9.67
C SER A 124 12.26 -1.51 9.81
N ALA A 125 11.00 -1.90 9.64
CA ALA A 125 10.57 -3.28 9.74
C ALA A 125 11.12 -4.16 8.62
N SER A 126 11.07 -3.65 7.38
CA SER A 126 11.59 -4.33 6.20
C SER A 126 13.09 -4.57 6.32
N THR A 127 13.84 -3.56 6.74
CA THR A 127 15.29 -3.66 6.94
C THR A 127 15.63 -4.70 8.01
N LEU A 128 14.92 -4.67 9.14
CA LEU A 128 15.15 -5.63 10.23
C LEU A 128 14.80 -7.05 9.79
N PHE A 129 13.77 -7.22 8.94
CA PHE A 129 13.35 -8.52 8.40
C PHE A 129 14.45 -9.08 7.49
N ILE A 130 14.97 -8.25 6.58
CA ILE A 130 16.06 -8.61 5.67
C ILE A 130 17.33 -8.97 6.43
N LEU A 131 17.73 -8.19 7.44
CA LEU A 131 18.90 -8.49 8.25
C LEU A 131 18.74 -9.80 9.02
N THR A 132 17.55 -10.03 9.59
CA THR A 132 17.25 -11.28 10.29
C THR A 132 17.34 -12.47 9.32
N ALA A 133 16.70 -12.36 8.14
CA ALA A 133 16.78 -13.37 7.09
C ALA A 133 18.22 -13.65 6.65
N TYR A 134 19.04 -12.60 6.50
CA TYR A 134 20.45 -12.71 6.17
C TYR A 134 21.24 -13.49 7.23
N PHE A 135 21.17 -13.08 8.50
CA PHE A 135 21.90 -13.76 9.59
C PHE A 135 21.48 -15.22 9.74
N PHE A 136 20.19 -15.50 9.56
CA PHE A 136 19.70 -16.86 9.54
C PHE A 136 20.29 -17.68 8.42
N TYR A 137 20.17 -17.20 7.19
CA TYR A 137 20.62 -17.96 6.04
C TYR A 137 22.14 -18.15 6.08
N ALA A 138 22.90 -17.16 6.57
CA ALA A 138 24.34 -17.26 6.80
C ALA A 138 24.74 -18.33 7.82
N LEU A 139 23.95 -18.52 8.87
CA LEU A 139 24.23 -19.51 9.92
C LEU A 139 24.07 -20.95 9.41
N PHE A 140 23.11 -21.18 8.51
CA PHE A 140 22.75 -22.52 8.04
C PHE A 140 23.43 -22.91 6.73
N PHE A 141 23.70 -21.92 5.88
CA PHE A 141 24.27 -22.12 4.55
C PHE A 141 25.51 -21.22 4.36
N PRO A 142 26.57 -21.42 5.15
CA PRO A 142 27.77 -20.59 5.09
C PRO A 142 28.45 -20.62 3.71
N GLU A 143 28.29 -21.70 2.95
CA GLU A 143 28.76 -21.86 1.57
C GLU A 143 28.06 -20.93 0.55
N HIS A 144 26.96 -20.27 0.94
CA HIS A 144 26.18 -19.38 0.07
C HIS A 144 26.46 -17.89 0.31
N ILE A 145 27.65 -17.54 0.80
CA ILE A 145 28.00 -16.14 1.14
C ILE A 145 27.83 -15.17 -0.04
N THR A 146 28.20 -15.57 -1.26
CA THR A 146 28.00 -14.77 -2.49
C THR A 146 26.55 -14.38 -2.70
N PHE A 147 25.66 -15.36 -2.50
CA PHE A 147 24.23 -15.23 -2.70
C PHE A 147 23.62 -14.33 -1.63
N LEU A 148 24.11 -14.42 -0.40
CA LEU A 148 23.72 -13.56 0.70
C LEU A 148 24.15 -12.10 0.52
N THR A 149 25.34 -11.86 -0.01
CA THR A 149 25.81 -10.50 -0.32
C THR A 149 24.96 -9.87 -1.43
N LEU A 150 24.59 -10.65 -2.45
CA LEU A 150 23.68 -10.22 -3.50
C LEU A 150 22.30 -9.86 -2.93
N PHE A 151 21.78 -10.64 -1.99
CA PHE A 151 20.50 -10.36 -1.33
C PHE A 151 20.49 -9.00 -0.62
N LEU A 152 21.56 -8.67 0.12
CA LEU A 152 21.68 -7.39 0.80
C LEU A 152 21.74 -6.22 -0.19
N LEU A 153 22.50 -6.36 -1.29
CA LEU A 153 22.60 -5.32 -2.31
C LEU A 153 21.27 -5.06 -3.02
N VAL A 154 20.56 -6.12 -3.40
CA VAL A 154 19.22 -6.01 -3.99
C VAL A 154 18.25 -5.36 -3.01
N SER A 155 18.31 -5.75 -1.74
CA SER A 155 17.47 -5.18 -0.69
C SER A 155 17.76 -3.69 -0.46
N LEU A 156 19.03 -3.29 -0.47
CA LEU A 156 19.43 -1.89 -0.38
C LEU A 156 18.91 -1.08 -1.56
N PHE A 157 19.08 -1.58 -2.79
CA PHE A 157 18.54 -0.93 -3.99
C PHE A 157 17.01 -0.78 -3.89
N LEU A 158 16.29 -1.83 -3.50
CA LEU A 158 14.84 -1.81 -3.33
C LEU A 158 14.38 -0.79 -2.29
N SER A 159 15.09 -0.69 -1.17
CA SER A 159 14.77 0.26 -0.11
C SER A 159 14.74 1.72 -0.60
N MET A 160 15.55 2.04 -1.63
CA MET A 160 15.62 3.36 -2.26
C MET A 160 14.53 3.56 -3.33
N GLN A 161 14.12 2.49 -4.02
CA GLN A 161 13.21 2.58 -5.15
C GLN A 161 11.74 2.35 -4.79
N VAL A 162 11.42 1.70 -3.66
CA VAL A 162 10.05 1.28 -3.35
C VAL A 162 9.05 2.45 -3.32
N LYS A 163 9.47 3.62 -2.85
CA LYS A 163 8.63 4.84 -2.82
C LYS A 163 8.26 5.36 -4.21
N ARG A 164 8.93 4.89 -5.26
CA ARG A 164 8.67 5.27 -6.65
C ARG A 164 7.68 4.32 -7.34
N ILE A 165 7.30 3.22 -6.70
CA ILE A 165 6.34 2.26 -7.24
C ILE A 165 4.94 2.88 -7.16
N LYS A 166 4.42 3.33 -8.29
CA LYS A 166 3.07 3.91 -8.38
C LYS A 166 2.14 3.10 -9.28
N ASN A 167 2.69 2.31 -10.19
CA ASN A 167 1.92 1.54 -11.16
C ASN A 167 2.63 0.22 -11.52
N MET A 168 1.92 -0.62 -12.29
CA MET A 168 2.42 -1.90 -12.79
C MET A 168 3.70 -1.78 -13.63
N GLY A 169 3.84 -0.69 -14.40
CA GLY A 169 5.03 -0.43 -15.21
C GLY A 169 6.28 -0.18 -14.35
N ASP A 170 6.12 0.46 -13.19
CA ASP A 170 7.22 0.69 -12.26
C ASP A 170 7.73 -0.62 -11.63
N PHE A 171 6.81 -1.56 -11.33
CA PHE A 171 7.18 -2.91 -10.91
C PHE A 171 8.10 -3.58 -11.94
N LEU A 172 7.66 -3.63 -13.20
CA LEU A 172 8.43 -4.26 -14.27
C LEU A 172 9.82 -3.62 -14.45
N LYS A 173 9.91 -2.29 -14.41
CA LYS A 173 11.18 -1.56 -14.50
C LYS A 173 12.12 -1.91 -13.34
N ILE A 174 11.59 -1.99 -12.12
CA ILE A 174 12.37 -2.38 -10.93
C ILE A 174 12.82 -3.84 -11.03
N GLY A 175 11.94 -4.75 -11.44
CA GLY A 175 12.28 -6.16 -11.64
C GLY A 175 13.40 -6.35 -12.66
N LEU A 176 13.33 -5.64 -13.79
CA LEU A 176 14.38 -5.64 -14.81
C LEU A 176 15.70 -5.06 -14.27
N ALA A 177 15.64 -3.93 -13.56
CA ALA A 177 16.82 -3.32 -12.94
C ALA A 177 17.49 -4.28 -11.94
N ILE A 178 16.71 -4.95 -11.10
CA ILE A 178 17.21 -5.95 -10.15
C ILE A 178 17.86 -7.12 -10.88
N GLY A 179 17.23 -7.62 -11.95
CA GLY A 179 17.79 -8.69 -12.77
C GLY A 179 19.15 -8.31 -13.34
N ILE A 180 19.28 -7.10 -13.89
CA ILE A 180 20.54 -6.58 -14.45
C ILE A 180 21.60 -6.43 -13.36
N ILE A 181 21.28 -5.75 -12.27
CA ILE A 181 22.19 -5.52 -11.14
C ILE A 181 22.69 -6.85 -10.56
N SER A 182 21.78 -7.80 -10.36
CA SER A 182 22.10 -9.12 -9.82
C SER A 182 23.04 -9.89 -10.74
N SER A 183 22.80 -9.82 -12.05
CA SER A 183 23.62 -10.50 -13.06
C SER A 183 25.03 -9.91 -13.14
N ILE A 184 25.14 -8.57 -13.22
CA ILE A 184 26.42 -7.88 -13.27
C ILE A 184 27.23 -8.15 -12.01
N PHE A 185 26.60 -8.02 -10.83
CA PHE A 185 27.26 -8.31 -9.57
C PHE A 185 27.79 -9.75 -9.52
N PHE A 186 26.95 -10.72 -9.92
CA PHE A 186 27.35 -12.11 -9.91
C PHE A 186 28.53 -12.40 -10.85
N ILE A 187 28.54 -11.80 -12.05
CA ILE A 187 29.66 -11.92 -12.99
C ILE A 187 30.95 -11.36 -12.38
N LEU A 188 30.90 -10.12 -11.85
CA LEU A 188 32.06 -9.47 -11.24
C LEU A 188 32.60 -10.27 -10.04
N PHE A 189 31.70 -10.75 -9.18
CA PHE A 189 32.06 -11.56 -8.03
C PHE A 189 32.69 -12.90 -8.44
N SER A 190 32.11 -13.57 -9.45
CA SER A 190 32.63 -14.84 -9.98
C SER A 190 34.05 -14.69 -10.54
N ILE A 191 34.32 -13.59 -11.26
CA ILE A 191 35.65 -13.25 -11.76
C ILE A 191 36.62 -12.98 -10.60
N LEU A 192 36.22 -12.17 -9.62
CA LEU A 192 37.05 -11.82 -8.46
C LEU A 192 37.47 -13.06 -7.65
N MET A 193 36.52 -13.98 -7.43
CA MET A 193 36.76 -15.22 -6.70
C MET A 193 37.41 -16.32 -7.54
N LYS A 194 37.71 -16.04 -8.81
CA LYS A 194 38.24 -17.01 -9.79
C LYS A 194 37.41 -18.29 -9.89
N ASN A 195 36.09 -18.16 -9.68
CA ASN A 195 35.14 -19.25 -9.75
C ASN A 195 34.15 -18.96 -10.89
N THR A 196 34.47 -19.44 -12.09
CA THR A 196 33.69 -19.19 -13.31
C THR A 196 32.68 -20.30 -13.62
N ASP A 197 32.52 -21.28 -12.73
CA ASP A 197 31.62 -22.40 -12.93
C ASP A 197 30.17 -21.92 -13.07
N GLY A 198 29.56 -22.19 -14.22
CA GLY A 198 28.17 -21.83 -14.49
C GLY A 198 27.90 -20.32 -14.56
N ILE A 199 28.91 -19.48 -14.82
CA ILE A 199 28.77 -18.01 -14.80
C ILE A 199 27.64 -17.50 -15.72
N ILE A 200 27.53 -18.05 -16.93
CA ILE A 200 26.49 -17.65 -17.91
C ILE A 200 25.11 -18.10 -17.45
N LEU A 201 24.99 -19.36 -17.01
CA LEU A 201 23.71 -19.92 -16.59
C LEU A 201 23.18 -19.23 -15.32
N ASN A 202 24.02 -19.05 -14.31
CA ASN A 202 23.63 -18.44 -13.04
C ASN A 202 23.35 -16.94 -13.18
N SER A 203 24.07 -16.22 -14.05
CA SER A 203 23.73 -14.82 -14.36
C SER A 203 22.38 -14.71 -15.08
N LEU A 204 22.09 -15.59 -16.05
CA LEU A 204 20.77 -15.65 -16.68
C LEU A 204 19.65 -16.00 -15.67
N ILE A 205 19.89 -16.96 -14.78
CA ILE A 205 18.95 -17.30 -13.71
C ILE A 205 18.66 -16.09 -12.83
N LEU A 206 19.69 -15.35 -12.40
CA LEU A 206 19.53 -14.15 -11.56
C LEU A 206 18.79 -13.03 -12.28
N PHE A 207 19.05 -12.83 -13.58
CA PHE A 207 18.30 -11.89 -14.41
C PHE A 207 16.80 -12.22 -14.43
N LEU A 208 16.49 -13.48 -14.74
CA LEU A 208 15.11 -13.97 -14.80
C LEU A 208 14.46 -13.95 -13.42
N ASN A 209 15.20 -14.24 -12.36
CA ASN A 209 14.70 -14.25 -10.99
C ASN A 209 14.20 -12.86 -10.57
N GLY A 210 14.94 -11.78 -10.83
CA GLY A 210 14.51 -10.42 -10.54
C GLY A 210 13.23 -10.02 -11.30
N THR A 211 13.20 -10.31 -12.60
CA THR A 211 12.05 -9.99 -13.47
C THR A 211 10.81 -10.80 -13.10
N PHE A 212 10.97 -12.12 -12.94
CA PHE A 212 9.88 -13.05 -12.58
C PHE A 212 9.33 -12.73 -11.19
N SER A 213 10.19 -12.46 -10.21
CA SER A 213 9.79 -12.05 -8.86
C SER A 213 8.86 -10.83 -8.88
N SER A 214 9.18 -9.83 -9.70
CA SER A 214 8.34 -8.65 -9.83
C SER A 214 6.98 -8.94 -10.46
N ILE A 215 6.92 -9.78 -11.48
CA ILE A 215 5.67 -10.14 -12.17
C ILE A 215 4.76 -10.94 -11.22
N VAL A 216 5.33 -11.91 -10.51
CA VAL A 216 4.59 -12.71 -9.54
C VAL A 216 4.07 -11.83 -8.40
N LEU A 217 4.91 -10.95 -7.86
CA LEU A 217 4.49 -10.04 -6.78
C LEU A 217 3.35 -9.15 -7.24
N ALA A 218 3.48 -8.51 -8.40
CA ALA A 218 2.43 -7.67 -8.98
C ALA A 218 1.07 -8.38 -9.06
N GLY A 219 1.03 -9.66 -9.46
CA GLY A 219 -0.20 -10.44 -9.48
C GLY A 219 -0.72 -10.82 -8.09
N LEU A 220 0.16 -10.96 -7.09
CA LEU A 220 -0.21 -11.33 -5.73
C LEU A 220 -0.59 -10.15 -4.84
N VAL A 221 -0.17 -8.92 -5.17
CA VAL A 221 -0.43 -7.71 -4.37
C VAL A 221 -1.90 -7.55 -3.99
N PRO A 222 -2.89 -7.63 -4.91
CA PRO A 222 -4.30 -7.45 -4.55
C PRO A 222 -4.83 -8.48 -3.55
N HIS A 223 -4.26 -9.70 -3.57
CA HIS A 223 -4.64 -10.76 -2.64
C HIS A 223 -4.03 -10.51 -1.25
N ILE A 224 -2.78 -10.05 -1.20
CA ILE A 224 -2.06 -9.77 0.04
C ILE A 224 -2.66 -8.54 0.74
N GLU A 225 -2.97 -7.48 -0.01
CA GLU A 225 -3.69 -6.30 0.49
C GLU A 225 -4.98 -6.68 1.20
N ARG A 226 -5.77 -7.60 0.62
CA ARG A 226 -7.02 -8.07 1.21
C ARG A 226 -6.82 -8.83 2.53
N ILE A 227 -5.77 -9.65 2.61
CA ILE A 227 -5.44 -10.43 3.82
C ILE A 227 -4.97 -9.49 4.95
N LEU A 228 -4.11 -8.54 4.61
CA LEU A 228 -3.52 -7.60 5.56
C LEU A 228 -4.44 -6.43 5.90
N SER A 229 -5.45 -6.14 5.05
CA SER A 229 -6.31 -4.97 5.15
C SER A 229 -5.51 -3.65 5.08
N ILE A 230 -4.49 -3.63 4.21
CA ILE A 230 -3.59 -2.49 3.95
C ILE A 230 -3.74 -2.08 2.49
N SER A 231 -3.62 -0.78 2.20
CA SER A 231 -3.57 -0.27 0.83
C SER A 231 -2.13 -0.05 0.33
N THR A 232 -1.78 -0.60 -0.84
CA THR A 232 -0.59 -0.20 -1.61
C THR A 232 -0.98 0.82 -2.68
N PRO A 233 -0.02 1.58 -3.24
CA PRO A 233 -0.29 2.48 -4.35
C PRO A 233 -1.00 1.81 -5.53
N LEU A 234 -0.70 0.54 -5.80
CA LEU A 234 -1.31 -0.20 -6.91
C LEU A 234 -2.80 -0.47 -6.66
N GLY A 235 -3.15 -0.97 -5.46
CA GLY A 235 -4.55 -1.20 -5.09
C GLY A 235 -5.36 0.09 -5.05
N LEU A 236 -4.76 1.21 -4.59
CA LEU A 236 -5.40 2.53 -4.63
C LEU A 236 -5.68 3.01 -6.06
N VAL A 237 -4.75 2.82 -6.99
CA VAL A 237 -4.97 3.17 -8.41
C VAL A 237 -6.12 2.35 -9.01
N GLU A 238 -6.25 1.08 -8.65
CA GLU A 238 -7.35 0.22 -9.13
C GLU A 238 -8.72 0.74 -8.68
N LEU A 239 -8.82 1.31 -7.49
CA LEU A 239 -10.05 1.94 -7.00
C LEU A 239 -10.46 3.19 -7.78
N LEU A 240 -9.57 3.81 -8.56
CA LEU A 240 -9.90 4.93 -9.45
C LEU A 240 -10.40 4.48 -10.83
N ASN A 241 -10.36 3.18 -11.13
CA ASN A 241 -10.81 2.65 -12.41
C ASN A 241 -12.35 2.71 -12.48
N ILE A 242 -12.88 3.36 -13.51
CA ILE A 242 -14.33 3.50 -13.75
C ILE A 242 -15.02 2.13 -13.96
N ASN A 243 -14.26 1.12 -14.38
CA ASN A 243 -14.75 -0.26 -14.50
C ASN A 243 -14.85 -0.98 -13.14
N ASN A 244 -14.44 -0.36 -12.03
CA ASN A 244 -14.68 -0.88 -10.70
C ASN A 244 -16.20 -0.97 -10.46
N PRO A 245 -16.76 -2.15 -10.09
CA PRO A 245 -18.21 -2.32 -9.96
C PRO A 245 -18.87 -1.35 -8.98
N LEU A 246 -18.22 -1.07 -7.85
CA LEU A 246 -18.78 -0.14 -6.84
C LEU A 246 -18.77 1.29 -7.36
N LEU A 247 -17.68 1.71 -8.02
CA LEU A 247 -17.61 3.06 -8.58
C LEU A 247 -18.61 3.24 -9.73
N ASN A 248 -18.78 2.22 -10.57
CA ASN A 248 -19.77 2.22 -11.63
C ASN A 248 -21.20 2.32 -11.07
N GLU A 249 -21.51 1.57 -10.01
CA GLU A 249 -22.79 1.66 -9.31
C GLU A 249 -23.01 3.08 -8.74
N PHE A 250 -21.97 3.71 -8.19
CA PHE A 250 -22.05 5.08 -7.67
C PHE A 250 -22.36 6.11 -8.75
N ILE A 251 -21.67 6.02 -9.89
CA ILE A 251 -21.91 6.88 -11.06
C ILE A 251 -23.37 6.76 -11.52
N LEU A 252 -23.91 5.54 -11.58
CA LEU A 252 -25.26 5.30 -12.08
C LEU A 252 -26.36 5.69 -11.09
N LYS A 253 -26.17 5.45 -9.79
CA LYS A 253 -27.19 5.70 -8.77
C LYS A 253 -27.20 7.14 -8.24
N ALA A 254 -26.05 7.78 -8.12
CA ALA A 254 -25.91 9.11 -7.54
C ALA A 254 -24.90 9.97 -8.33
N PRO A 255 -25.21 10.32 -9.60
CA PRO A 255 -24.27 11.00 -10.50
C PRO A 255 -23.82 12.38 -10.00
N GLY A 256 -24.70 13.11 -9.30
CA GLY A 256 -24.37 14.40 -8.72
C GLY A 256 -23.37 14.29 -7.57
N SER A 257 -23.59 13.34 -6.65
CA SER A 257 -22.64 13.05 -5.57
C SER A 257 -21.31 12.51 -6.11
N TYR A 258 -21.32 11.75 -7.21
CA TYR A 258 -20.09 11.33 -7.88
C TYR A 258 -19.32 12.53 -8.44
N GLN A 259 -20.00 13.46 -9.14
CA GLN A 259 -19.35 14.67 -9.65
C GLN A 259 -18.79 15.55 -8.54
N HIS A 260 -19.52 15.67 -7.43
CA HIS A 260 -19.03 16.30 -6.20
C HIS A 260 -17.76 15.62 -5.70
N SER A 261 -17.77 14.30 -5.59
CA SER A 261 -16.63 13.51 -5.13
C SER A 261 -15.38 13.70 -6.01
N ILE A 262 -15.53 13.86 -7.33
CA ILE A 262 -14.42 14.21 -8.23
C ILE A 262 -13.81 15.57 -7.86
N ASN A 263 -14.63 16.58 -7.63
CA ASN A 263 -14.15 17.91 -7.28
C ASN A 263 -13.42 17.91 -5.94
N VAL A 264 -14.02 17.27 -4.92
CA VAL A 264 -13.41 17.05 -3.61
C VAL A 264 -12.08 16.30 -3.74
N SER A 265 -12.01 15.29 -4.60
CA SER A 265 -10.77 14.53 -4.82
C SER A 265 -9.64 15.36 -5.38
N THR A 266 -9.94 16.33 -6.23
CA THR A 266 -8.94 17.22 -6.83
C THR A 266 -8.39 18.16 -5.77
N LEU A 267 -9.26 18.74 -4.94
CA LEU A 267 -8.88 19.55 -3.78
C LEU A 267 -8.01 18.76 -2.80
N ALA A 268 -8.51 17.60 -2.38
CA ALA A 268 -7.84 16.75 -1.39
C ALA A 268 -6.48 16.24 -1.87
N GLN A 269 -6.38 15.83 -3.15
CA GLN A 269 -5.13 15.39 -3.75
C GLN A 269 -4.06 16.48 -3.72
N MET A 270 -4.41 17.71 -4.14
CA MET A 270 -3.47 18.83 -4.20
C MET A 270 -3.06 19.32 -2.81
N ALA A 271 -4.00 19.34 -1.85
CA ALA A 271 -3.71 19.70 -0.46
C ALA A 271 -2.78 18.70 0.22
N ALA A 272 -3.02 17.40 0.03
CA ALA A 272 -2.16 16.34 0.59
C ALA A 272 -0.74 16.39 0.00
N ASP A 273 -0.61 16.60 -1.32
CA ASP A 273 0.69 16.74 -1.98
C ASP A 273 1.49 17.95 -1.46
N ALA A 274 0.82 19.10 -1.23
CA ALA A 274 1.45 20.33 -0.74
C ALA A 274 2.10 20.19 0.65
N ILE A 275 1.59 19.28 1.49
CA ILE A 275 2.13 18.98 2.82
C ILE A 275 2.99 17.71 2.85
N GLY A 276 3.16 17.02 1.73
CA GLY A 276 3.95 15.78 1.62
C GLY A 276 3.26 14.52 2.16
N GLU A 277 1.93 14.55 2.29
CA GLU A 277 1.11 13.40 2.68
C GLU A 277 0.70 12.56 1.47
N ASN A 278 0.04 11.41 1.71
CA ASN A 278 -0.36 10.49 0.64
C ASN A 278 -1.49 11.05 -0.24
N ALA A 279 -1.11 11.77 -1.29
CA ALA A 279 -2.03 12.39 -2.25
C ALA A 279 -2.93 11.37 -2.99
N LEU A 280 -2.44 10.16 -3.25
CA LEU A 280 -3.21 9.11 -3.91
C LEU A 280 -4.32 8.59 -2.98
N LEU A 281 -4.02 8.36 -1.70
CA LEU A 281 -5.02 8.00 -0.71
C LEU A 281 -6.06 9.11 -0.54
N ALA A 282 -5.63 10.38 -0.49
CA ALA A 282 -6.56 11.51 -0.42
C ALA A 282 -7.53 11.54 -1.61
N LYS A 283 -7.01 11.29 -2.83
CA LYS A 283 -7.83 11.18 -4.03
C LYS A 283 -8.83 10.04 -3.94
N VAL A 284 -8.37 8.83 -3.62
CA VAL A 284 -9.24 7.64 -3.52
C VAL A 284 -10.26 7.82 -2.40
N GLY A 285 -9.86 8.24 -1.21
CA GLY A 285 -10.77 8.49 -0.10
C GLY A 285 -11.90 9.43 -0.49
N ALA A 286 -11.59 10.53 -1.17
CA ALA A 286 -12.57 11.48 -1.67
C ALA A 286 -13.49 10.89 -2.77
N TYR A 287 -13.02 9.99 -3.63
CA TYR A 287 -13.90 9.30 -4.60
C TYR A 287 -15.00 8.48 -3.93
N TYR A 288 -14.72 7.93 -2.74
CA TYR A 288 -15.61 6.99 -2.06
C TYR A 288 -16.30 7.56 -0.82
N HIS A 289 -15.94 8.75 -0.33
CA HIS A 289 -16.44 9.29 0.94
C HIS A 289 -17.98 9.30 1.02
N ASP A 290 -18.63 9.53 -0.12
CA ASP A 290 -20.06 9.77 -0.25
C ASP A 290 -20.87 8.58 -0.81
N ILE A 291 -20.27 7.39 -0.94
CA ILE A 291 -20.96 6.23 -1.55
C ILE A 291 -22.24 5.81 -0.84
N GLY A 292 -22.40 6.16 0.44
CA GLY A 292 -23.65 5.90 1.18
C GLY A 292 -24.87 6.64 0.62
N LYS A 293 -24.66 7.78 -0.07
CA LYS A 293 -25.73 8.54 -0.71
C LYS A 293 -26.45 7.75 -1.80
N MET A 294 -25.82 6.71 -2.36
CA MET A 294 -26.43 5.79 -3.33
C MET A 294 -27.72 5.11 -2.85
N LEU A 295 -27.91 4.94 -1.54
CA LEU A 295 -29.12 4.29 -1.03
C LEU A 295 -30.36 5.17 -1.16
N ARG A 296 -30.19 6.49 -1.11
CA ARG A 296 -31.28 7.48 -1.07
C ARG A 296 -30.90 8.77 -1.83
N PRO A 297 -30.50 8.68 -3.11
CA PRO A 297 -29.88 9.79 -3.84
C PRO A 297 -30.76 11.04 -3.88
N GLN A 298 -32.08 10.89 -4.00
CA GLN A 298 -33.05 11.98 -4.06
C GLN A 298 -33.09 12.88 -2.81
N PHE A 299 -32.55 12.44 -1.68
CA PHE A 299 -32.44 13.25 -0.46
C PHE A 299 -31.17 14.12 -0.42
N PHE A 300 -30.33 14.06 -1.45
CA PHE A 300 -29.12 14.87 -1.55
C PHE A 300 -29.27 15.84 -2.72
N ILE A 301 -29.15 17.14 -2.44
CA ILE A 301 -29.50 18.23 -3.35
C ILE A 301 -28.76 18.13 -4.69
N GLU A 302 -27.52 17.66 -4.68
CA GLU A 302 -26.70 17.49 -5.88
C GLU A 302 -27.24 16.43 -6.85
N ASN A 303 -28.11 15.51 -6.40
CA ASN A 303 -28.74 14.49 -7.24
C ASN A 303 -30.21 14.82 -7.59
N GLN A 304 -30.76 15.91 -7.06
CA GLN A 304 -32.15 16.27 -7.32
C GLN A 304 -32.31 16.85 -8.72
N SER A 305 -33.36 16.42 -9.42
CA SER A 305 -33.82 17.04 -10.66
C SER A 305 -34.83 18.15 -10.33
N THR A 306 -34.86 19.22 -11.13
CA THR A 306 -35.53 20.50 -10.82
C THR A 306 -36.96 20.37 -10.29
N GLY A 307 -37.20 20.90 -9.09
CA GLY A 307 -38.51 21.31 -8.58
C GLY A 307 -39.10 20.52 -7.41
N PHE A 308 -38.55 19.34 -7.08
CA PHE A 308 -39.05 18.51 -5.98
C PHE A 308 -37.95 18.18 -4.96
N ASN A 309 -38.11 18.67 -3.72
CA ASN A 309 -37.25 18.32 -2.61
C ASN A 309 -38.01 17.45 -1.58
N PRO A 310 -37.65 16.16 -1.43
CA PRO A 310 -38.32 15.26 -0.49
C PRO A 310 -38.30 15.75 0.97
N HIS A 311 -37.33 16.59 1.33
CA HIS A 311 -37.21 17.18 2.66
C HIS A 311 -38.36 18.13 3.03
N ASP A 312 -39.13 18.62 2.06
CA ASP A 312 -40.26 19.50 2.30
C ASP A 312 -41.47 18.75 2.87
N SER A 313 -41.53 17.42 2.66
CA SER A 313 -42.64 16.56 3.08
C SER A 313 -42.38 15.81 4.39
N ILE A 314 -41.25 16.04 5.05
CA ILE A 314 -40.84 15.32 6.26
C ILE A 314 -40.34 16.25 7.36
N SER A 315 -40.30 15.75 8.61
CA SER A 315 -39.81 16.53 9.74
C SER A 315 -38.30 16.85 9.61
N PRO A 316 -37.82 17.97 10.19
CA PRO A 316 -36.40 18.29 10.21
C PRO A 316 -35.55 17.19 10.86
N SER A 317 -36.05 16.55 11.93
CA SER A 317 -35.36 15.45 12.60
C SER A 317 -35.22 14.22 11.70
N LEU A 318 -36.26 13.86 10.94
CA LEU A 318 -36.19 12.76 9.98
C LEU A 318 -35.23 13.10 8.81
N SER A 319 -35.25 14.35 8.36
CA SER A 319 -34.31 14.84 7.34
C SER A 319 -32.87 14.72 7.81
N ALA A 320 -32.57 15.21 9.01
CA ALA A 320 -31.25 15.09 9.61
C ALA A 320 -30.82 13.62 9.77
N LEU A 321 -31.72 12.74 10.20
CA LEU A 321 -31.43 11.31 10.32
C LEU A 321 -31.05 10.68 8.97
N ILE A 322 -31.77 10.99 7.90
CA ILE A 322 -31.48 10.49 6.54
C ILE A 322 -30.13 11.01 6.06
N ILE A 323 -29.84 12.30 6.25
CA ILE A 323 -28.55 12.89 5.90
C ILE A 323 -27.44 12.22 6.71
N ILE A 324 -27.57 12.11 8.03
CA ILE A 324 -26.53 11.53 8.89
C ILE A 324 -26.27 10.05 8.56
N SER A 325 -27.30 9.30 8.14
CA SER A 325 -27.15 7.86 7.89
C SER A 325 -26.22 7.52 6.74
N HIS A 326 -25.97 8.43 5.78
CA HIS A 326 -25.12 8.11 4.62
C HIS A 326 -23.70 7.71 5.03
N VAL A 327 -23.18 8.22 6.14
CA VAL A 327 -21.86 7.84 6.67
C VAL A 327 -21.86 6.36 7.05
N LYS A 328 -22.85 5.94 7.86
CA LYS A 328 -22.98 4.54 8.30
C LYS A 328 -23.25 3.62 7.11
N ASP A 329 -24.17 4.02 6.24
CA ASP A 329 -24.53 3.29 5.03
C ASP A 329 -23.30 3.12 4.11
N GLY A 330 -22.49 4.17 3.95
CA GLY A 330 -21.25 4.15 3.19
C GLY A 330 -20.21 3.19 3.78
N VAL A 331 -20.03 3.19 5.10
CA VAL A 331 -19.15 2.24 5.81
C VAL A 331 -19.60 0.80 5.59
N GLU A 332 -20.90 0.51 5.64
CA GLU A 332 -21.44 -0.84 5.40
C GLU A 332 -21.20 -1.29 3.94
N ILE A 333 -21.43 -0.40 2.97
CA ILE A 333 -21.16 -0.65 1.55
C ILE A 333 -19.65 -0.89 1.32
N ALA A 334 -18.78 -0.06 1.92
CA ALA A 334 -17.33 -0.17 1.78
C ALA A 334 -16.81 -1.50 2.36
N LYS A 335 -17.30 -1.91 3.53
CA LYS A 335 -16.96 -3.21 4.15
C LYS A 335 -17.42 -4.39 3.29
N LYS A 336 -18.63 -4.33 2.74
CA LYS A 336 -19.16 -5.37 1.84
C LYS A 336 -18.28 -5.53 0.59
N HIS A 337 -17.77 -4.43 0.05
CA HIS A 337 -16.86 -4.41 -1.10
C HIS A 337 -15.39 -4.61 -0.73
N LYS A 338 -15.07 -4.82 0.55
CA LYS A 338 -13.72 -5.04 1.06
C LYS A 338 -12.75 -3.91 0.68
N LEU A 339 -13.22 -2.66 0.75
CA LEU A 339 -12.34 -1.51 0.57
C LEU A 339 -11.24 -1.50 1.65
N PRO A 340 -10.07 -0.90 1.38
CA PRO A 340 -9.01 -0.75 2.38
C PRO A 340 -9.50 -0.02 3.62
N LYS A 341 -8.92 -0.35 4.77
CA LYS A 341 -9.35 0.20 6.06
C LYS A 341 -9.27 1.73 6.07
N GLU A 342 -8.20 2.28 5.49
CA GLU A 342 -7.95 3.71 5.42
C GLU A 342 -9.06 4.45 4.65
N VAL A 343 -9.63 3.83 3.61
CA VAL A 343 -10.77 4.38 2.86
C VAL A 343 -12.06 4.28 3.67
N ILE A 344 -12.28 3.17 4.38
CA ILE A 344 -13.43 2.99 5.27
C ILE A 344 -13.41 4.02 6.40
N ASP A 345 -12.24 4.26 7.00
CA ASP A 345 -12.05 5.22 8.08
C ASP A 345 -12.33 6.64 7.57
N ILE A 346 -11.86 7.01 6.37
CA ILE A 346 -12.21 8.28 5.70
C ILE A 346 -13.72 8.44 5.53
N ILE A 347 -14.43 7.40 5.06
CA ILE A 347 -15.89 7.44 4.93
C ILE A 347 -16.54 7.69 6.30
N ALA A 348 -16.06 7.04 7.36
CA ALA A 348 -16.60 7.23 8.70
C ALA A 348 -16.32 8.62 9.30
N GLU A 349 -15.18 9.21 8.96
CA GLU A 349 -14.62 10.39 9.63
C GLU A 349 -14.85 11.72 8.90
N HIS A 350 -15.17 11.71 7.60
CA HIS A 350 -15.15 12.94 6.78
C HIS A 350 -16.09 14.06 7.28
N HIS A 351 -17.12 13.74 8.05
CA HIS A 351 -17.98 14.74 8.71
C HIS A 351 -17.70 14.93 10.20
N GLY A 352 -16.86 14.10 10.81
CA GLY A 352 -16.57 14.15 12.25
C GLY A 352 -17.83 14.15 13.09
N THR A 353 -17.95 15.11 14.00
CA THR A 353 -19.15 15.32 14.82
C THR A 353 -19.88 16.61 14.46
N THR A 354 -19.73 17.08 13.22
CA THR A 354 -20.29 18.36 12.78
C THR A 354 -21.81 18.41 12.89
N LEU A 355 -22.34 19.62 13.05
CA LEU A 355 -23.78 19.87 13.15
C LEU A 355 -24.41 19.97 11.75
N VAL A 356 -25.52 19.26 11.54
CA VAL A 356 -26.38 19.46 10.37
C VAL A 356 -27.23 20.73 10.55
N THR A 357 -26.57 21.88 10.38
CA THR A 357 -27.05 23.21 10.81
C THR A 357 -28.40 23.60 10.23
N TYR A 358 -28.65 23.32 8.95
CA TYR A 358 -29.91 23.70 8.28
C TYR A 358 -31.13 23.07 8.96
N PHE A 359 -31.12 21.75 9.14
CA PHE A 359 -32.23 21.04 9.77
C PHE A 359 -32.32 21.30 11.28
N TYR A 360 -31.20 21.52 11.96
CA TYR A 360 -31.22 21.96 13.36
C TYR A 360 -31.92 23.31 13.54
N ARG A 361 -31.61 24.30 12.68
CA ARG A 361 -32.27 25.61 12.72
C ARG A 361 -33.77 25.50 12.47
N LYS A 362 -34.16 24.75 11.44
CA LYS A 362 -35.57 24.48 11.12
C LYS A 362 -36.30 23.76 12.27
N ALA A 363 -35.63 22.83 12.95
CA ALA A 363 -36.18 22.16 14.13
C ALA A 363 -36.34 23.14 15.32
N LYS A 364 -35.35 24.00 15.56
CA LYS A 364 -35.34 24.96 16.66
C LYS A 364 -36.41 26.05 16.54
N GLU A 365 -36.78 26.39 15.31
CA GLU A 365 -37.91 27.29 15.01
C GLU A 365 -39.27 26.66 15.39
N LEU A 366 -39.39 25.32 15.30
CA LEU A 366 -40.59 24.58 15.67
C LEU A 366 -40.63 24.22 17.16
N ASP A 367 -39.47 23.87 17.73
CA ASP A 367 -39.29 23.53 19.14
C ASP A 367 -38.00 24.17 19.68
N PRO A 368 -38.09 25.26 20.47
CA PRO A 368 -36.94 25.92 21.06
C PRO A 368 -36.09 25.03 21.98
N ASN A 369 -36.64 23.93 22.51
CA ASN A 369 -35.97 23.00 23.43
C ASN A 369 -35.28 21.83 22.73
N VAL A 370 -35.28 21.80 21.39
CA VAL A 370 -34.67 20.71 20.62
C VAL A 370 -33.17 20.57 20.96
N GLN A 371 -32.74 19.33 21.22
CA GLN A 371 -31.36 19.04 21.56
C GLN A 371 -30.44 19.13 20.33
N LYS A 372 -29.37 19.90 20.45
CA LYS A 372 -28.37 20.10 19.38
C LYS A 372 -27.70 18.77 18.97
N ASP A 373 -27.47 17.89 19.92
CA ASP A 373 -26.75 16.62 19.70
C ASP A 373 -27.51 15.63 18.81
N THR A 374 -28.84 15.72 18.74
CA THR A 374 -29.66 14.91 17.81
C THR A 374 -29.37 15.23 16.34
N PHE A 375 -28.76 16.38 16.06
CA PHE A 375 -28.44 16.85 14.71
C PHE A 375 -26.94 16.81 14.40
N ARG A 376 -26.11 16.23 15.29
CA ARG A 376 -24.68 16.03 15.02
C ARG A 376 -24.43 14.66 14.41
N TYR A 377 -23.43 14.60 13.53
CA TYR A 377 -22.87 13.31 13.13
C TYR A 377 -22.30 12.58 14.35
N PRO A 378 -22.40 11.24 14.40
CA PRO A 378 -21.93 10.46 15.54
C PRO A 378 -20.40 10.37 15.63
N GLY A 379 -19.65 10.83 14.62
CA GLY A 379 -18.21 10.64 14.52
C GLY A 379 -17.80 9.24 14.03
N PRO A 380 -16.52 8.88 14.18
CA PRO A 380 -15.49 9.58 14.96
C PRO A 380 -14.93 10.85 14.29
N LEU A 381 -14.16 11.65 15.03
CA LEU A 381 -13.35 12.75 14.48
C LEU A 381 -12.27 12.19 13.54
N PRO A 382 -11.84 12.97 12.52
CA PRO A 382 -10.67 12.65 11.70
C PRO A 382 -9.47 12.21 12.53
N SER A 383 -9.01 10.99 12.29
CA SER A 383 -7.88 10.37 13.00
C SER A 383 -6.57 10.46 12.23
N SER A 384 -6.60 11.06 11.03
CA SER A 384 -5.44 11.22 10.17
C SER A 384 -5.46 12.57 9.44
N LYS A 385 -4.29 13.02 8.99
CA LYS A 385 -4.18 14.24 8.18
C LYS A 385 -4.99 14.14 6.88
N VAL A 386 -5.05 12.95 6.28
CA VAL A 386 -5.79 12.72 5.04
C VAL A 386 -7.29 12.83 5.27
N SER A 387 -7.84 12.23 6.33
CA SER A 387 -9.26 12.38 6.67
C SER A 387 -9.61 13.82 7.05
N GLY A 388 -8.71 14.53 7.74
CA GLY A 388 -8.85 15.97 8.00
C GLY A 388 -8.88 16.80 6.72
N ILE A 389 -7.99 16.53 5.77
CA ILE A 389 -7.98 17.21 4.46
C ILE A 389 -9.29 16.97 3.70
N ILE A 390 -9.80 15.73 3.70
CA ILE A 390 -11.04 15.39 3.00
C ILE A 390 -12.23 16.09 3.64
N MET A 391 -12.32 16.15 4.96
CA MET A 391 -13.35 16.93 5.67
C MET A 391 -13.34 18.40 5.23
N LEU A 392 -12.16 19.02 5.16
CA LEU A 392 -12.02 20.42 4.74
C LEU A 392 -12.40 20.58 3.27
N ALA A 393 -11.91 19.71 2.39
CA ALA A 393 -12.18 19.74 0.96
C ALA A 393 -13.67 19.58 0.65
N ASP A 394 -14.36 18.63 1.31
CA ASP A 394 -15.80 18.41 1.19
C ASP A 394 -16.59 19.69 1.57
N SER A 395 -16.31 20.24 2.76
CA SER A 395 -17.01 21.42 3.24
C SER A 395 -16.76 22.66 2.37
N ILE A 396 -15.54 22.83 1.86
CA ILE A 396 -15.17 23.94 0.97
C ILE A 396 -15.84 23.79 -0.39
N GLU A 397 -15.84 22.60 -0.98
CA GLU A 397 -16.45 22.36 -2.29
C GLU A 397 -17.96 22.58 -2.24
N ALA A 398 -18.62 22.04 -1.21
CA ALA A 398 -20.06 22.20 -1.00
C ALA A 398 -20.46 23.67 -0.82
N THR A 399 -19.66 24.44 -0.05
CA THR A 399 -19.90 25.88 0.16
C THR A 399 -19.68 26.66 -1.14
N ALA A 400 -18.57 26.42 -1.84
CA ALA A 400 -18.21 27.12 -3.07
C ALA A 400 -19.23 26.92 -4.20
N ARG A 401 -19.91 25.76 -4.24
CA ARG A 401 -20.98 25.49 -5.21
C ARG A 401 -22.20 26.38 -5.03
N SER A 402 -22.46 26.82 -3.80
CA SER A 402 -23.63 27.63 -3.44
C SER A 402 -23.37 29.14 -3.45
N GLU A 403 -22.11 29.56 -3.58
CA GLU A 403 -21.70 30.95 -3.55
C GLU A 403 -21.34 31.49 -4.95
N LYS A 404 -21.47 32.80 -5.13
CA LYS A 404 -20.97 33.49 -6.32
C LYS A 404 -19.55 33.95 -6.04
N LEU A 405 -18.58 33.27 -6.63
CA LEU A 405 -17.15 33.56 -6.48
C LEU A 405 -16.63 34.15 -7.79
N GLU A 406 -16.13 35.39 -7.75
CA GLU A 406 -15.68 36.11 -8.95
C GLU A 406 -14.21 36.51 -8.86
N LYS A 407 -13.75 36.90 -7.66
CA LYS A 407 -12.41 37.41 -7.41
C LYS A 407 -11.62 36.47 -6.53
N LYS A 408 -10.30 36.59 -6.58
CA LYS A 408 -9.39 35.78 -5.77
C LYS A 408 -9.69 35.90 -4.27
N GLU A 409 -10.01 37.10 -3.81
CA GLU A 409 -10.33 37.41 -2.41
C GLU A 409 -11.54 36.60 -1.92
N ASP A 410 -12.57 36.41 -2.77
CA ASP A 410 -13.75 35.62 -2.43
C ASP A 410 -13.38 34.16 -2.10
N PHE A 411 -12.47 33.56 -2.88
CA PHE A 411 -11.99 32.20 -2.64
C PHE A 411 -11.16 32.10 -1.36
N VAL A 412 -10.35 33.11 -1.06
CA VAL A 412 -9.53 33.15 0.17
C VAL A 412 -10.43 33.23 1.39
N ASP A 413 -11.42 34.14 1.38
CA ASP A 413 -12.35 34.34 2.50
C ASP A 413 -13.23 33.12 2.74
N LEU A 414 -13.70 32.46 1.69
CA LEU A 414 -14.45 31.19 1.79
C LEU A 414 -13.60 30.11 2.45
N VAL A 415 -12.37 29.89 1.96
CA VAL A 415 -11.49 28.84 2.49
C VAL A 415 -11.12 29.12 3.95
N GLU A 416 -10.82 30.38 4.29
CA GLU A 416 -10.47 30.80 5.64
C GLU A 416 -11.63 30.60 6.61
N SER A 417 -12.84 31.02 6.24
CA SER A 417 -14.03 30.93 7.10
C SER A 417 -14.44 29.48 7.38
N VAL A 418 -14.43 28.61 6.37
CA VAL A 418 -14.76 27.19 6.52
C VAL A 418 -13.75 26.50 7.44
N ILE A 419 -12.45 26.70 7.20
CA ILE A 419 -11.40 26.09 8.03
C ILE A 419 -11.48 26.58 9.47
N LYS A 420 -11.65 27.90 9.68
CA LYS A 420 -11.80 28.49 11.00
C LYS A 420 -12.97 27.86 11.77
N THR A 421 -14.11 27.69 11.11
CA THR A 421 -15.29 27.05 11.72
C THR A 421 -15.00 25.61 12.17
N LYS A 422 -14.26 24.83 11.38
CA LYS A 422 -13.90 23.45 11.74
C LYS A 422 -12.91 23.39 12.91
N ILE A 423 -11.97 24.33 12.96
CA ILE A 423 -11.02 24.46 14.07
C ILE A 423 -11.76 24.84 15.36
N GLU A 424 -12.67 25.81 15.30
CA GLU A 424 -13.45 26.27 16.45
C GLU A 424 -14.43 25.20 16.98
N ASP A 425 -14.97 24.33 16.11
CA ASP A 425 -15.81 23.18 16.51
C ASP A 425 -14.99 21.93 16.88
N GLY A 426 -13.66 22.05 17.07
CA GLY A 426 -12.78 20.97 17.53
C GLY A 426 -12.61 19.80 16.56
N GLN A 427 -12.96 19.98 15.28
CA GLN A 427 -13.08 18.84 14.35
C GLN A 427 -11.73 18.25 13.91
N LEU A 428 -10.63 18.97 14.11
CA LEU A 428 -9.29 18.56 13.66
C LEU A 428 -8.39 18.11 14.82
N GLU A 429 -8.92 17.98 16.04
CA GLU A 429 -8.13 17.69 17.25
C GLU A 429 -7.33 16.38 17.16
N ASN A 430 -7.86 15.37 16.48
CA ASN A 430 -7.24 14.05 16.34
C ASN A 430 -6.52 13.82 14.99
N SER A 431 -6.47 14.83 14.12
CA SER A 431 -6.03 14.64 12.73
C SER A 431 -4.52 14.84 12.52
N ASP A 432 -3.76 15.16 13.56
CA ASP A 432 -2.33 15.50 13.51
C ASP A 432 -1.95 16.64 12.54
N LEU A 433 -2.92 17.47 12.12
CA LEU A 433 -2.67 18.62 11.23
C LEU A 433 -2.08 19.78 12.04
N SER A 434 -0.86 20.22 11.68
CA SER A 434 -0.26 21.39 12.29
C SER A 434 -0.79 22.70 11.66
N PHE A 435 -0.67 23.83 12.36
CA PHE A 435 -0.99 25.15 11.77
C PHE A 435 -0.19 25.44 10.49
N LYS A 436 1.05 24.92 10.40
CA LYS A 436 1.86 25.02 9.18
C LYS A 436 1.25 24.23 8.02
N ASP A 437 0.72 23.04 8.29
CA ASP A 437 0.02 22.23 7.29
C ASP A 437 -1.25 22.95 6.84
N ILE A 438 -2.05 23.49 7.77
CA ILE A 438 -3.27 24.23 7.48
C ILE A 438 -3.01 25.41 6.52
N ASN A 439 -1.95 26.19 6.73
CA ASN A 439 -1.63 27.31 5.83
C ASN A 439 -1.32 26.85 4.40
N LYS A 440 -0.56 25.76 4.25
CA LYS A 440 -0.27 25.18 2.93
C LYS A 440 -1.53 24.59 2.26
N ILE A 441 -2.41 23.98 3.06
CA ILE A 441 -3.69 23.44 2.59
C ILE A 441 -4.57 24.58 2.07
N LYS A 442 -4.67 25.70 2.77
CA LYS A 442 -5.40 26.91 2.34
C LYS A 442 -4.93 27.39 0.96
N GLU A 443 -3.62 27.56 0.80
CA GLU A 443 -3.02 27.99 -0.47
C GLU A 443 -3.35 27.00 -1.62
N ALA A 444 -3.26 25.69 -1.35
CA ALA A 444 -3.58 24.65 -2.32
C ALA A 444 -5.06 24.68 -2.73
N PHE A 445 -5.98 24.82 -1.76
CA PHE A 445 -7.42 24.90 -2.04
C PHE A 445 -7.79 26.13 -2.86
N VAL A 446 -7.29 27.32 -2.49
CA VAL A 446 -7.55 28.55 -3.26
C VAL A 446 -7.09 28.39 -4.71
N LYS A 447 -5.88 27.84 -4.93
CA LYS A 447 -5.36 27.61 -6.28
C LYS A 447 -6.24 26.67 -7.11
N VAL A 448 -6.71 25.57 -6.51
CA VAL A 448 -7.58 24.59 -7.19
C VAL A 448 -8.96 25.19 -7.48
N LEU A 449 -9.59 25.83 -6.50
CA LEU A 449 -10.91 26.46 -6.68
C LEU A 449 -10.89 27.52 -7.78
N MET A 450 -9.87 28.38 -7.79
CA MET A 450 -9.70 29.34 -8.87
C MET A 450 -9.63 28.64 -10.23
N SER A 451 -8.87 27.56 -10.37
CA SER A 451 -8.80 26.81 -11.63
C SER A 451 -10.14 26.21 -12.05
N VAL A 452 -10.92 25.68 -11.10
CA VAL A 452 -12.20 25.00 -11.39
C VAL A 452 -13.31 26.01 -11.71
N TYR A 453 -13.34 27.16 -11.04
CA TYR A 453 -14.43 28.12 -11.12
C TYR A 453 -14.14 29.33 -12.04
N HIS A 454 -12.89 29.76 -12.25
CA HIS A 454 -12.59 30.87 -13.18
C HIS A 454 -12.75 30.51 -14.66
N GLU A 455 -12.46 29.27 -15.09
CA GLU A 455 -12.62 28.90 -16.50
C GLU A 455 -14.10 28.95 -16.95
N ARG A 456 -15.05 28.73 -16.03
CA ARG A 456 -16.49 28.80 -16.34
C ARG A 456 -16.98 30.22 -16.65
N ILE A 457 -16.32 31.26 -16.14
CA ILE A 457 -16.71 32.66 -16.37
C ILE A 457 -16.29 33.10 -17.79
N SER A 458 -15.11 32.67 -18.26
CA SER A 458 -14.55 33.15 -19.52
C SER A 458 -15.29 32.67 -20.79
N TYR A 459 -16.05 31.56 -20.71
CA TYR A 459 -16.79 31.02 -21.87
C TYR A 459 -18.18 31.65 -22.05
N ASN A 460 -18.82 32.13 -20.98
CA ASN A 460 -20.18 32.68 -21.04
C ASN A 460 -20.24 34.14 -21.52
N GLU A 461 -19.13 34.88 -21.49
CA GLU A 461 -19.08 36.27 -21.97
C GLU A 461 -18.79 36.41 -23.48
N LYS A 462 -18.41 35.33 -24.18
CA LYS A 462 -18.06 35.36 -25.62
C LYS A 462 -19.04 34.59 -26.52
N GLY A 463 -20.22 34.26 -26.01
CA GLY A 463 -21.33 33.65 -26.77
C GLY A 463 -22.34 34.66 -27.30
N GLY A 464 -21.88 35.85 -27.72
CA GLY A 464 -22.71 36.87 -28.34
C GLY A 464 -22.53 36.88 -29.85
N ASP A 465 -23.56 36.40 -30.55
CA ASP A 465 -23.89 36.71 -31.95
C ASP A 465 -22.93 36.25 -33.06
N PHE A 466 -23.18 35.04 -33.57
CA PHE A 466 -22.79 34.63 -34.92
C PHE A 466 -24.01 34.05 -35.67
N ARG A 467 -25.12 34.80 -35.72
CA ARG A 467 -26.19 34.54 -36.69
C ARG A 467 -26.89 35.84 -37.09
N GLU A 468 -26.32 36.52 -38.09
CA GLU A 468 -27.02 37.09 -39.25
C GLU A 468 -26.13 38.10 -39.97
N LYS A 469 -25.56 37.71 -41.11
CA LYS A 469 -25.28 38.58 -42.26
C LYS A 469 -25.05 37.72 -43.49
N GLY A 470 -26.14 37.17 -43.99
CA GLY A 470 -26.22 36.43 -45.25
C GLY A 470 -27.43 36.91 -46.05
N LYS A 471 -27.37 38.15 -46.53
CA LYS A 471 -28.21 38.83 -47.53
C LYS A 471 -27.31 39.92 -48.09
N ASP A 472 -27.15 40.20 -49.38
CA ASP A 472 -27.80 39.77 -50.60
C ASP A 472 -26.88 40.35 -51.70
N THR A 473 -26.25 39.52 -52.54
CA THR A 473 -25.56 40.03 -53.74
C THR A 473 -26.00 39.19 -54.91
N SER A 474 -27.17 39.57 -55.44
CA SER A 474 -27.53 39.29 -56.82
C SER A 474 -27.96 40.59 -57.49
N LYS A 475 -27.40 40.80 -58.70
CA LYS A 475 -27.77 41.76 -59.76
C LYS A 475 -27.24 43.21 -59.68
N GLU A 476 -26.29 43.51 -60.58
CA GLU A 476 -26.42 44.36 -61.79
C GLU A 476 -25.13 45.17 -62.06
N GLY A 477 -24.57 45.01 -63.26
CA GLY A 477 -23.38 45.73 -63.75
C GLY A 477 -22.43 44.84 -64.53
#